data_AF-A0A962AFS4-F1
#
_entry.id   AF-A0A962AFS4-F1
#
_cell.length_a   1.000
_cell.length_b   1.000
_cell.length_c   1.000
_cell.angle_alpha   90.00
_cell.angle_beta   90.00
_cell.angle_gamma   90.00
#
_symmetry.space_group_name_H-M   'P 1'
#
loop_
_entity.id
_entity.type
_entity.pdbx_description
1 polymer ?
#
loop_
_entity_poly.entity_id
_entity_poly.type
_entity_poly.pdbx_seq_one_letter_code
_entity_poly.pdbx_strand_id
1 'polypeptide(L)'
;MTYAADTSPLWSPSPATVAASRLEAFRKHAETAAGHTLPDYAALWNWSIRAPAAFWELAWDFMGVIGDKGPRVLDATPEMIGSRFFPDGKINYAENLLRRRDDADAIVYRAEDKAERRLSHRALYDRVSQLRQVLLDLGVGPGDRVAGFVSHMPEAVIGLLAASSIGAIWSSASPDFGVQGV
;
A
#
# COMPACT_ATOMS: atom_id res chain seq x y z
N MET A 1 -32.44 -24.12 27.74
CA MET A 1 -31.56 -23.09 28.31
C MET A 1 -30.97 -22.30 27.16
N THR A 2 -31.42 -21.07 26.96
CA THR A 2 -30.83 -20.11 26.02
C THR A 2 -29.71 -19.38 26.75
N TYR A 3 -28.46 -19.59 26.34
CA TYR A 3 -27.37 -18.72 26.76
C TYR A 3 -27.60 -17.36 26.10
N ALA A 4 -27.89 -16.33 26.90
CA ALA A 4 -27.80 -14.96 26.41
C ALA A 4 -26.31 -14.68 26.15
N ALA A 5 -25.95 -14.44 24.88
CA ALA A 5 -24.61 -14.00 24.55
C ALA A 5 -24.39 -12.63 25.20
N ASP A 6 -23.33 -12.51 26.00
CA ASP A 6 -22.89 -11.22 26.52
C ASP A 6 -22.48 -10.34 25.33
N THR A 7 -23.18 -9.21 25.16
CA THR A 7 -22.93 -8.25 24.08
C THR A 7 -21.90 -7.19 24.48
N SER A 8 -21.34 -7.27 25.69
CA SER A 8 -20.30 -6.37 26.16
C SER A 8 -19.01 -6.59 25.37
N PRO A 9 -18.39 -5.53 24.83
CA PRO A 9 -17.13 -5.68 24.13
C PRO A 9 -16.03 -6.11 25.09
N LEU A 10 -15.21 -7.08 24.69
CA LEU A 10 -14.05 -7.55 25.48
C LEU A 10 -13.03 -6.43 25.75
N TRP A 11 -12.98 -5.42 24.87
CA TRP A 11 -12.11 -4.28 24.98
C TRP A 11 -12.69 -3.10 24.20
N SER A 12 -12.40 -1.88 24.65
CA SER A 12 -12.70 -0.66 23.91
C SER A 12 -11.54 0.32 24.04
N PRO A 13 -11.17 1.04 22.96
CA PRO A 13 -10.09 2.01 23.01
C PRO A 13 -10.47 3.17 23.92
N SER A 14 -9.48 3.73 24.61
CA SER A 14 -9.68 4.96 25.36
C SER A 14 -10.00 6.13 24.42
N PRO A 15 -10.73 7.17 24.86
CA PRO A 15 -10.95 8.37 24.05
C PRO A 15 -9.65 9.03 23.57
N ALA A 16 -8.59 8.99 24.38
CA ALA A 16 -7.27 9.50 24.00
C ALA A 16 -6.64 8.69 22.87
N THR A 17 -6.77 7.35 22.89
CA THR A 17 -6.30 6.47 21.82
C THR A 17 -7.02 6.75 20.50
N VAL A 18 -8.35 6.95 20.55
CA VAL A 18 -9.14 7.29 19.36
C VAL A 18 -8.70 8.65 18.81
N ALA A 19 -8.60 9.67 19.68
CA ALA A 19 -8.22 11.03 19.30
C ALA A 19 -6.82 11.13 18.66
N ALA A 20 -5.87 10.29 19.09
CA ALA A 20 -4.51 10.25 18.57
C ALA A 20 -4.36 9.42 17.28
N SER A 21 -5.42 8.74 16.82
CA SER A 21 -5.35 7.86 15.66
C SER A 21 -5.29 8.64 14.34
N ARG A 22 -4.58 8.08 13.35
CA ARG A 22 -4.58 8.63 11.97
C ARG A 22 -5.96 8.57 11.33
N LEU A 23 -6.79 7.60 11.73
CA LEU A 23 -8.16 7.47 11.24
C LEU A 23 -9.03 8.63 11.72
N GLU A 24 -8.91 9.06 12.97
CA GLU A 24 -9.63 10.22 13.48
C GLU A 24 -9.14 11.52 12.81
N ALA A 25 -7.84 11.65 12.57
CA ALA A 25 -7.30 12.77 11.80
C ALA A 25 -7.88 12.81 10.37
N PHE A 26 -7.96 11.65 9.71
CA PHE A 26 -8.59 11.52 8.39
C PHE A 26 -10.09 11.83 8.42
N ARG A 27 -10.82 11.31 9.41
CA ARG A 27 -12.26 11.55 9.60
C ARG A 27 -12.56 13.04 9.68
N LYS A 28 -11.81 13.78 10.51
CA LYS A 28 -11.93 15.24 10.63
C LYS A 28 -11.63 15.95 9.33
N HIS A 29 -10.60 15.50 8.60
CA HIS A 29 -10.26 16.07 7.30
C HIS A 29 -11.37 15.81 6.26
N ALA A 30 -12.05 14.66 6.35
CA ALA A 30 -13.16 14.29 5.49
C ALA A 30 -14.42 15.14 5.69
N GLU A 31 -14.63 15.77 6.86
CA GLU A 31 -15.77 16.65 7.09
C GLU A 31 -15.78 17.85 6.12
N THR A 32 -14.60 18.38 5.79
CA THR A 32 -14.45 19.45 4.80
C THR A 32 -14.88 18.99 3.41
N ALA A 33 -14.43 17.81 2.98
CA ALA A 33 -14.79 17.25 1.67
C ALA A 33 -16.26 16.80 1.60
N ALA A 34 -16.83 16.35 2.73
CA ALA A 34 -18.22 15.96 2.84
C ALA A 34 -19.18 17.16 2.93
N GLY A 35 -18.69 18.34 3.36
CA GLY A 35 -19.51 19.52 3.61
C GLY A 35 -20.42 19.39 4.84
N HIS A 36 -20.21 18.37 5.68
CA HIS A 36 -20.98 18.13 6.89
C HIS A 36 -20.15 17.36 7.94
N THR A 37 -20.62 17.35 9.18
CA THR A 37 -19.97 16.60 10.27
C THR A 37 -20.08 15.10 10.07
N LEU A 38 -19.04 14.36 10.46
CA LEU A 38 -18.97 12.90 10.41
C LEU A 38 -18.69 12.38 11.81
N PRO A 39 -19.65 12.38 12.75
CA PRO A 39 -19.39 12.31 14.20
C PRO A 39 -18.63 11.06 14.67
N ASP A 40 -18.66 9.97 13.90
CA ASP A 40 -18.02 8.71 14.24
C ASP A 40 -17.54 7.96 12.98
N TYR A 41 -16.97 6.78 13.20
CA TYR A 41 -16.54 5.89 12.13
C TYR A 41 -17.69 5.46 11.21
N ALA A 42 -18.88 5.22 11.75
CA ALA A 42 -20.03 4.78 10.96
C ALA A 42 -20.48 5.88 9.98
N ALA A 43 -20.45 7.14 10.40
CA ALA A 43 -20.71 8.28 9.53
C ALA A 43 -19.68 8.38 8.41
N LEU A 44 -18.37 8.25 8.72
CA LEU A 44 -17.30 8.25 7.72
C LEU A 44 -17.44 7.11 6.72
N TRP A 45 -17.69 5.90 7.21
CA TRP A 45 -17.89 4.72 6.37
C TRP A 45 -19.09 4.90 5.44
N ASN A 46 -20.23 5.35 5.97
CA ASN A 46 -21.41 5.63 5.17
C ASN A 46 -21.15 6.69 4.09
N TRP A 47 -20.38 7.73 4.41
CA TRP A 47 -19.97 8.74 3.44
C TRP A 47 -19.06 8.14 2.35
N SER A 48 -18.08 7.31 2.72
CA SER A 48 -17.17 6.66 1.75
C SER A 48 -17.88 5.81 0.71
N ILE A 49 -19.02 5.22 1.07
CA ILE A 49 -19.84 4.41 0.15
C ILE A 49 -20.74 5.29 -0.70
N ARG A 50 -21.32 6.35 -0.13
CA ARG A 50 -22.23 7.26 -0.85
C ARG A 50 -21.50 8.21 -1.81
N ALA A 51 -20.24 8.54 -1.51
CA ALA A 51 -19.42 9.46 -2.30
C ALA A 51 -18.02 8.89 -2.54
N PRO A 52 -17.89 7.74 -3.24
CA PRO A 52 -16.61 7.03 -3.38
C PRO A 52 -15.56 7.84 -4.14
N ALA A 53 -15.95 8.62 -5.16
CA ALA A 53 -15.02 9.49 -5.89
C ALA A 53 -14.40 10.55 -4.96
N ALA A 54 -15.21 11.28 -4.20
CA ALA A 54 -14.73 12.27 -3.24
C ALA A 54 -13.88 11.64 -2.13
N PHE A 55 -14.26 10.45 -1.65
CA PHE A 55 -13.49 9.71 -0.66
C PHE A 55 -12.09 9.34 -1.17
N TRP A 56 -11.98 8.76 -2.37
CA TRP A 56 -10.69 8.35 -2.92
C TRP A 56 -9.81 9.54 -3.29
N GLU A 57 -10.41 10.63 -3.78
CA GLU A 57 -9.68 11.87 -4.04
C GLU A 57 -9.03 12.42 -2.77
N LEU A 58 -9.81 12.48 -1.69
CA LEU A 58 -9.34 12.90 -0.36
C LEU A 58 -8.27 11.94 0.19
N ALA A 59 -8.50 10.63 0.04
CA ALA A 59 -7.59 9.60 0.53
C ALA A 59 -6.21 9.74 -0.12
N TRP A 60 -6.16 10.00 -1.43
CA TRP A 60 -4.92 10.28 -2.16
C TRP A 60 -4.16 11.47 -1.58
N ASP A 61 -4.85 12.61 -1.38
CA ASP A 61 -4.23 13.83 -0.86
C ASP A 61 -3.74 13.65 0.57
N PHE A 62 -4.59 13.08 1.42
CA PHE A 62 -4.26 12.87 2.83
C PHE A 62 -3.08 11.92 3.02
N MET A 63 -2.96 10.89 2.18
CA MET A 63 -1.82 9.97 2.20
C MET A 63 -0.56 10.55 1.55
N GLY A 64 -0.69 11.67 0.83
CA GLY A 64 0.39 12.31 0.10
C GLY A 64 0.95 11.38 -0.98
N VAL A 65 0.06 10.76 -1.75
CA VAL A 65 0.44 9.90 -2.88
C VAL A 65 1.11 10.76 -3.96
N ILE A 66 2.31 10.35 -4.35
CA ILE A 66 3.10 10.98 -5.40
C ILE A 66 2.61 10.44 -6.75
N GLY A 67 2.21 11.36 -7.63
CA GLY A 67 1.77 11.06 -8.98
C GLY A 67 0.77 12.08 -9.48
N ASP A 68 0.15 11.78 -10.60
CA ASP A 68 -0.94 12.53 -11.20
C ASP A 68 -2.25 11.75 -11.01
N LYS A 69 -3.26 12.35 -10.40
CA LYS A 69 -4.58 11.72 -10.25
C LYS A 69 -5.33 11.62 -11.58
N GLY A 70 -5.03 12.52 -12.52
CA GLY A 70 -5.88 12.79 -13.66
C GLY A 70 -7.23 13.43 -13.27
N PRO A 71 -8.04 13.83 -14.27
CA PRO A 71 -9.30 14.55 -14.03
C PRO A 71 -10.44 13.65 -13.49
N ARG A 72 -10.37 12.33 -13.70
CA ARG A 72 -11.41 11.39 -13.25
C ARG A 72 -10.87 10.53 -12.13
N VAL A 73 -11.61 10.47 -11.02
CA VAL A 73 -11.26 9.66 -9.84
C VAL A 73 -11.86 8.26 -9.90
N LEU A 74 -13.07 8.14 -10.43
CA LEU A 74 -13.77 6.87 -10.52
C LEU A 74 -14.61 6.83 -11.80
N ASP A 75 -14.38 5.81 -12.62
CA ASP A 75 -15.21 5.41 -13.75
C ASP A 75 -15.93 4.13 -13.35
N ALA A 76 -17.10 4.29 -12.73
CA ALA A 76 -17.86 3.20 -12.13
C ALA A 76 -18.76 2.53 -13.16
N THR A 77 -18.77 1.19 -13.13
CA THR A 77 -19.67 0.35 -13.92
C THR A 77 -20.76 -0.26 -13.03
N PRO A 78 -21.94 -0.61 -13.57
CA PRO A 78 -22.98 -1.32 -12.81
C PRO A 78 -22.50 -2.68 -12.30
N GLU A 79 -21.66 -3.39 -13.07
CA GLU A 79 -20.91 -4.53 -12.56
C GLU A 79 -19.66 -4.07 -11.79
N MET A 80 -19.31 -4.77 -10.70
CA MET A 80 -18.07 -4.48 -9.96
C MET A 80 -16.82 -4.67 -10.84
N ILE A 81 -16.81 -5.71 -11.68
CA ILE A 81 -15.71 -5.99 -12.60
C ILE A 81 -15.79 -5.00 -13.77
N GLY A 82 -14.76 -4.18 -13.92
CA GLY A 82 -14.70 -3.16 -14.98
C GLY A 82 -14.62 -1.74 -14.45
N SER A 83 -14.97 -1.51 -13.17
CA SER A 83 -14.82 -0.21 -12.52
C SER A 83 -13.34 0.18 -12.44
N ARG A 84 -13.02 1.43 -12.78
CA ARG A 84 -11.64 1.94 -12.81
C ARG A 84 -11.47 3.10 -11.84
N PHE A 85 -10.54 2.96 -10.92
CA PHE A 85 -10.09 4.04 -10.05
C PHE A 85 -8.96 4.80 -10.74
N PHE A 86 -9.06 6.13 -10.75
CA PHE A 86 -8.10 7.04 -11.39
C PHE A 86 -7.71 6.60 -12.82
N PRO A 87 -8.68 6.43 -13.75
CA PRO A 87 -8.42 5.88 -15.08
C PRO A 87 -7.43 6.69 -15.93
N ASP A 88 -7.29 7.99 -15.64
CA ASP A 88 -6.34 8.89 -16.31
C ASP A 88 -5.09 9.13 -15.45
N GLY A 89 -5.06 8.55 -14.25
CA GLY A 89 -4.00 8.75 -13.27
C GLY A 89 -2.73 8.02 -13.64
N LYS A 90 -1.59 8.57 -13.19
CA LYS A 90 -0.26 8.01 -13.37
C LYS A 90 0.47 8.02 -12.05
N ILE A 91 0.88 6.84 -11.61
CA ILE A 91 1.72 6.66 -10.43
C ILE A 91 2.85 5.70 -10.75
N ASN A 92 3.93 5.81 -9.98
CA ASN A 92 4.88 4.73 -9.82
C ASN A 92 4.84 4.22 -8.38
N TYR A 93 4.61 2.91 -8.22
CA TYR A 93 4.51 2.29 -6.90
C TYR A 93 5.84 2.40 -6.13
N ALA A 94 6.96 2.12 -6.80
CA ALA A 94 8.28 2.20 -6.18
C ALA A 94 8.64 3.63 -5.78
N GLU A 95 8.30 4.64 -6.58
CA GLU A 95 8.50 6.06 -6.25
C GLU A 95 7.84 6.43 -4.91
N ASN A 96 6.59 6.02 -4.72
CA ASN A 96 5.85 6.29 -3.49
C ASN A 96 6.49 5.64 -2.26
N LEU A 97 7.01 4.41 -2.40
CA LEU A 97 7.65 3.69 -1.29
C LEU A 97 9.11 4.10 -1.05
N LEU A 98 9.80 4.63 -2.07
CA LEU A 98 11.20 5.04 -2.03
C LEU A 98 11.39 6.55 -1.87
N ARG A 99 10.32 7.30 -1.53
CA ARG A 99 10.37 8.76 -1.34
C ARG A 99 11.34 9.21 -0.23
N ARG A 100 11.56 8.36 0.79
CA ARG A 100 12.54 8.62 1.86
C ARG A 100 13.93 8.14 1.44
N ARG A 101 14.96 8.94 1.75
CA ARG A 101 16.38 8.63 1.49
C ARG A 101 17.26 9.00 2.68
N ASP A 102 16.72 8.85 3.88
CA ASP A 102 17.42 9.09 5.14
C ASP A 102 18.02 7.79 5.70
N ASP A 103 18.70 7.91 6.84
CA ASP A 103 19.43 6.81 7.46
C ASP A 103 18.59 6.03 8.48
N ALA A 104 17.28 6.32 8.59
CA ALA A 104 16.37 5.54 9.43
C ALA A 104 16.08 4.17 8.80
N ASP A 105 15.76 3.20 9.64
CA ASP A 105 15.44 1.83 9.20
C ASP A 105 14.23 1.80 8.25
N ALA A 106 14.44 1.20 7.08
CA ALA A 106 13.39 0.84 6.14
C ALA A 106 13.04 -0.65 6.22
N ILE A 107 14.05 -1.51 6.40
CA ILE A 107 13.88 -2.95 6.55
C ILE A 107 14.64 -3.41 7.80
N VAL A 108 13.93 -4.12 8.67
CA VAL A 108 14.50 -4.84 9.81
C VAL A 108 14.26 -6.32 9.57
N TYR A 109 15.32 -7.05 9.24
CA TYR A 109 15.28 -8.48 8.91
C TYR A 109 15.76 -9.32 10.09
N ARG A 110 15.12 -10.48 10.26
CA ARG A 110 15.45 -11.50 11.24
C ARG A 110 15.34 -12.87 10.58
N ALA A 111 16.28 -13.75 10.90
CA ALA A 111 16.28 -15.14 10.49
C ALA A 111 16.31 -16.07 11.70
N GLU A 112 15.96 -17.33 11.48
CA GLU A 112 15.90 -18.37 12.51
C GLU A 112 17.28 -18.71 13.10
N ASP A 113 18.34 -18.57 12.30
CA ASP A 113 19.74 -18.67 12.73
C ASP A 113 20.22 -17.45 13.55
N LYS A 114 19.28 -16.58 13.93
CA LYS A 114 19.51 -15.29 14.62
C LYS A 114 20.26 -14.27 13.78
N ALA A 115 20.43 -14.47 12.47
CA ALA A 115 20.97 -13.44 11.61
C ALA A 115 20.03 -12.22 11.60
N GLU A 116 20.64 -11.04 11.69
CA GLU A 116 19.96 -9.76 11.67
C GLU A 116 20.58 -8.90 10.57
N ARG A 117 19.72 -8.26 9.78
CA ARG A 117 20.12 -7.24 8.82
C ARG A 117 19.20 -6.04 8.96
N ARG A 118 19.75 -4.84 8.87
CA ARG A 118 19.00 -3.59 8.80
C ARG A 118 19.41 -2.85 7.54
N LEU A 119 18.43 -2.39 6.79
CA LEU A 119 18.65 -1.48 5.67
C LEU A 119 17.99 -0.15 6.00
N SER A 120 18.76 0.92 5.92
CA SER A 120 18.19 2.27 5.94
C SER A 120 17.39 2.54 4.68
N HIS A 121 16.57 3.59 4.70
CA HIS A 121 15.88 4.07 3.51
C HIS A 121 16.84 4.39 2.36
N ARG A 122 17.98 5.03 2.65
CA ARG A 122 19.05 5.27 1.68
C ARG A 122 19.62 3.97 1.11
N ALA A 123 19.99 3.02 1.98
CA ALA A 123 20.58 1.75 1.54
C ALA A 123 19.59 0.94 0.68
N LEU A 124 18.30 0.92 1.05
CA LEU A 124 17.27 0.28 0.24
C LEU A 124 17.15 0.94 -1.14
N TYR A 125 17.11 2.27 -1.20
CA TYR A 125 17.08 3.02 -2.46
C TYR A 125 18.25 2.65 -3.38
N ASP A 126 19.47 2.64 -2.83
CA ASP A 126 20.68 2.33 -3.59
C ASP A 126 20.65 0.90 -4.15
N ARG A 127 20.20 -0.08 -3.35
CA ARG A 127 20.06 -1.48 -3.80
C ARG A 127 18.99 -1.63 -4.88
N VAL A 128 17.85 -0.96 -4.74
CA VAL A 128 16.81 -0.95 -5.78
C VAL A 128 17.34 -0.30 -7.06
N SER A 129 18.06 0.82 -6.96
CA SER A 129 18.65 1.50 -8.11
C SER A 129 19.65 0.61 -8.87
N GLN A 130 20.48 -0.16 -8.15
CA GLN A 130 21.42 -1.12 -8.74
C GLN A 130 20.68 -2.21 -9.53
N LEU A 131 19.70 -2.87 -8.90
CA LEU A 131 18.96 -3.95 -9.58
C LEU A 131 18.12 -3.42 -10.74
N ARG A 132 17.52 -2.23 -10.61
CA ARG A 132 16.81 -1.54 -11.69
C ARG A 132 17.68 -1.38 -12.94
N GLN A 133 18.92 -0.95 -12.77
CA GLN A 133 19.86 -0.77 -13.90
C GLN A 133 20.15 -2.11 -14.58
N VAL A 134 20.41 -3.16 -13.81
CA VAL A 134 20.61 -4.51 -14.35
C VAL A 134 19.39 -5.00 -15.14
N LEU A 135 18.17 -4.80 -14.63
CA LEU A 135 16.95 -5.18 -15.35
C LEU A 135 16.82 -4.44 -16.68
N LEU A 136 17.12 -3.14 -16.71
CA LEU A 136 17.11 -2.35 -17.94
C LEU A 136 18.18 -2.81 -18.94
N ASP A 137 19.39 -3.13 -18.46
CA ASP A 137 20.48 -3.65 -19.30
C ASP A 137 20.14 -5.02 -19.91
N LEU A 138 19.34 -5.83 -19.20
CA LEU A 138 18.78 -7.09 -19.70
C LEU A 138 17.58 -6.88 -20.65
N GLY A 139 17.18 -5.64 -20.91
CA GLY A 139 16.10 -5.29 -21.84
C GLY A 139 14.69 -5.37 -21.25
N VAL A 140 14.55 -5.48 -19.92
CA VAL A 140 13.24 -5.51 -19.26
C VAL A 140 12.58 -4.14 -19.31
N GLY A 141 11.31 -4.09 -19.73
CA GLY A 141 10.52 -2.87 -19.81
C GLY A 141 9.11 -2.98 -19.22
N PRO A 142 8.29 -1.94 -19.43
CA PRO A 142 6.90 -1.92 -18.97
C PRO A 142 6.10 -3.11 -19.52
N GLY A 143 5.42 -3.84 -18.63
CA GLY A 143 4.59 -5.01 -18.99
C GLY A 143 5.34 -6.35 -19.08
N ASP A 144 6.68 -6.34 -19.05
CA ASP A 144 7.45 -7.56 -18.92
C ASP A 144 7.28 -8.16 -17.52
N ARG A 145 7.43 -9.49 -17.41
CA ARG A 145 7.30 -10.19 -16.13
C ARG A 145 8.68 -10.50 -15.58
N VAL A 146 8.91 -10.16 -14.31
CA VAL A 146 10.10 -10.53 -13.55
C VAL A 146 9.66 -11.48 -12.44
N ALA A 147 10.09 -12.74 -12.52
CA ALA A 147 9.72 -13.77 -11.55
C ALA A 147 10.86 -14.01 -10.54
N GLY A 148 10.53 -14.04 -9.25
CA GLY A 148 11.45 -14.36 -8.17
C GLY A 148 11.06 -15.61 -7.40
N PHE A 149 11.94 -16.61 -7.39
CA PHE A 149 11.86 -17.72 -6.45
C PHE A 149 12.71 -17.38 -5.22
N VAL A 150 12.09 -16.74 -4.23
CA VAL A 150 12.80 -15.99 -3.19
C VAL A 150 12.11 -16.13 -1.84
N SER A 151 12.88 -16.32 -0.78
CA SER A 151 12.37 -16.40 0.59
C SER A 151 11.96 -15.02 1.12
N HIS A 152 11.40 -14.98 2.33
CA HIS A 152 11.03 -13.74 3.01
C HIS A 152 12.27 -12.97 3.50
N MET A 153 13.03 -12.39 2.56
CA MET A 153 14.28 -11.67 2.79
C MET A 153 14.25 -10.28 2.12
N PRO A 154 15.12 -9.32 2.53
CA PRO A 154 15.16 -7.98 1.94
C PRO A 154 15.25 -7.96 0.41
N GLU A 155 15.91 -8.95 -0.18
CA GLU A 155 16.06 -9.11 -1.62
C GLU A 155 14.72 -9.28 -2.35
N ALA A 156 13.70 -9.87 -1.73
CA ALA A 156 12.35 -9.95 -2.30
C ALA A 156 11.71 -8.56 -2.46
N VAL A 157 11.88 -7.69 -1.44
CA VAL A 157 11.41 -6.30 -1.49
C VAL A 157 12.20 -5.50 -2.52
N ILE A 158 13.53 -5.69 -2.58
CA ILE A 158 14.39 -5.05 -3.58
C ILE A 158 13.98 -5.44 -5.00
N GLY A 159 13.71 -6.73 -5.24
CA GLY A 159 13.23 -7.27 -6.53
C GLY A 159 11.89 -6.66 -6.96
N LEU A 160 10.90 -6.68 -6.07
CA LEU A 160 9.59 -6.07 -6.30
C LEU A 160 9.71 -4.57 -6.64
N LEU A 161 10.47 -3.82 -5.85
CA LEU A 161 10.63 -2.38 -6.04
C LEU A 161 11.41 -2.06 -7.31
N ALA A 162 12.43 -2.84 -7.66
CA ALA A 162 13.18 -2.66 -8.90
C ALA A 162 12.30 -2.91 -10.13
N ALA A 163 11.58 -4.03 -10.17
CA ALA A 163 10.68 -4.36 -11.27
C ALA A 163 9.55 -3.32 -11.42
N SER A 164 8.85 -2.99 -10.32
CA SER A 164 7.77 -2.00 -10.36
C SER A 164 8.26 -0.57 -10.69
N SER A 165 9.52 -0.22 -10.38
CA SER A 165 10.09 1.08 -10.72
C SER A 165 10.22 1.32 -12.23
N ILE A 166 10.27 0.26 -13.04
CA ILE A 166 10.37 0.32 -14.51
C ILE A 166 9.07 -0.10 -15.20
N GLY A 167 7.99 -0.29 -14.43
CA GLY A 167 6.69 -0.72 -14.96
C GLY A 167 6.62 -2.21 -15.32
N ALA A 168 7.61 -3.01 -14.92
CA ALA A 168 7.55 -4.45 -15.05
C ALA A 168 6.63 -5.05 -13.97
N ILE A 169 6.10 -6.24 -14.25
CA ILE A 169 5.19 -6.99 -13.40
C ILE A 169 6.02 -7.97 -12.58
N TRP A 170 6.09 -7.74 -11.26
CA TRP A 170 6.71 -8.67 -10.33
C TRP A 170 5.78 -9.87 -10.06
N SER A 171 6.35 -11.07 -10.12
CA SER A 171 5.71 -12.30 -9.65
C SER A 171 6.69 -13.02 -8.74
N SER A 172 6.21 -13.69 -7.68
CA SER A 172 7.09 -14.43 -6.80
C SER A 172 6.44 -15.68 -6.24
N ALA A 173 7.27 -16.69 -5.96
CA ALA A 173 6.89 -17.90 -5.26
C ALA A 173 7.87 -18.18 -4.11
N SER A 174 7.35 -18.74 -3.02
CA SER A 174 8.17 -19.17 -1.88
C SER A 174 9.05 -20.36 -2.30
N PRO A 175 10.30 -20.46 -1.81
CA PRO A 175 11.16 -21.62 -2.02
C PRO A 175 10.58 -22.95 -1.54
N ASP A 176 9.51 -22.93 -0.74
CA ASP A 176 8.81 -24.11 -0.26
C ASP A 176 7.97 -24.81 -1.35
N PHE A 177 7.74 -24.15 -2.49
CA PHE A 177 7.05 -24.76 -3.62
C PHE A 177 7.97 -25.76 -4.32
N GLY A 178 7.47 -26.98 -4.55
CA GLY A 178 8.10 -27.94 -5.42
C GLY A 178 8.06 -27.46 -6.89
N VAL A 179 8.93 -28.03 -7.73
CA VAL A 179 9.09 -27.62 -9.14
C VAL A 179 7.77 -27.64 -9.94
N GLN A 180 6.83 -28.52 -9.61
CA GLN A 180 5.53 -28.58 -10.31
C GLN A 180 4.53 -27.51 -9.87
N GLY A 181 4.79 -26.81 -8.77
CA GLY A 181 3.92 -25.76 -8.23
C GLY A 181 4.38 -24.34 -8.57
N VAL A 182 5.48 -24.19 -9.33
CA VAL A 182 6.11 -22.91 -9.67
C VAL A 182 6.06 -22.62 -11.17
#